data_AF-A0A8H6IMX3-F1
#
_entry.id   AF-A0A8H6IMX3-F1
#
_cell.length_a   1.000
_cell.length_b   1.000
_cell.length_c   1.000
_cell.angle_alpha   90.00
_cell.angle_beta   90.00
_cell.angle_gamma   90.00
#
_symmetry.space_group_name_H-M   'P 1'
#
loop_
_entity.id
_entity.type
_entity.pdbx_description
1 polymer ?
#
loop_
_entity_poly.entity_id
_entity_poly.type
_entity_poly.pdbx_seq_one_letter_code
_entity_poly.pdbx_strand_id
1 'polypeptide(L)'
;MMDPSLGTDFAAIAPVLGGGHPLYNALGHLDHATGGLKVYYPGPTHMVQEPVFVPRGEDAPEADGFVLVLVNNYRTMSSELHVVDTRRFTEAAAVVKVPMRLRHGLHGNWVGAKELE
;
A
#
# COMPACT_ATOMS: atom_id res chain seq x y z
N MET A 1 -10.82 3.46 -6.22
CA MET A 1 -10.91 4.90 -6.54
C MET A 1 -10.36 5.66 -5.33
N MET A 2 -9.76 6.85 -5.50
CA MET A 2 -9.24 7.63 -4.36
C MET A 2 -10.33 7.96 -3.34
N ASP A 3 -9.95 8.08 -2.08
CA ASP A 3 -10.80 8.65 -1.03
C ASP A 3 -10.52 10.17 -0.92
N PRO A 4 -11.47 11.04 -1.33
CA PRO A 4 -11.26 12.48 -1.30
C PRO A 4 -11.20 13.07 0.12
N SER A 5 -11.67 12.34 1.15
CA SER A 5 -11.71 12.83 2.53
C SER A 5 -10.35 12.83 3.22
N LEU A 6 -9.41 12.00 2.77
CA LEU A 6 -8.06 11.89 3.34
C LEU A 6 -7.13 13.03 2.89
N GLY A 7 -7.52 13.76 1.83
CA GLY A 7 -6.72 14.80 1.22
C GLY A 7 -5.64 14.25 0.27
N THR A 8 -5.37 15.01 -0.79
CA THR A 8 -4.28 14.77 -1.73
C THR A 8 -3.74 16.12 -2.18
N ASP A 9 -2.44 16.34 -2.06
CA ASP A 9 -1.77 17.58 -2.46
C ASP A 9 -1.54 17.59 -3.98
N PHE A 10 -2.64 17.76 -4.74
CA PHE A 10 -2.58 17.81 -6.20
C PHE A 10 -1.75 18.98 -6.72
N ALA A 11 -1.67 20.08 -5.98
CA ALA A 11 -0.82 21.21 -6.36
C ALA A 11 0.66 20.78 -6.43
N ALA A 12 1.12 19.98 -5.45
CA ALA A 12 2.48 19.45 -5.46
C ALA A 12 2.69 18.31 -6.47
N ILE A 13 1.74 17.37 -6.57
CA ILE A 13 2.00 16.11 -7.29
C ILE A 13 1.55 16.11 -8.75
N ALA A 14 0.52 16.88 -9.13
CA ALA A 14 -0.06 16.81 -10.49
C ALA A 14 0.97 17.08 -11.61
N PRO A 15 1.92 18.04 -11.49
CA PRO A 15 2.93 18.29 -12.52
C PRO A 15 3.88 17.11 -12.76
N VAL A 16 4.03 16.20 -11.79
CA VAL A 16 4.99 15.09 -11.81
C VAL A 16 4.35 13.71 -11.71
N LEU A 17 3.02 13.65 -11.65
CA LEU A 17 2.23 12.44 -11.44
C LEU A 17 2.42 11.41 -12.57
N GLY A 18 2.63 11.92 -13.79
CA GLY A 18 2.56 11.13 -15.02
C GLY A 18 1.13 10.72 -15.35
N GLY A 19 0.98 9.65 -16.15
CA GLY A 19 -0.34 9.14 -16.54
C GLY A 19 -0.34 7.66 -16.93
N GLY A 20 -1.52 7.18 -17.34
CA GLY A 20 -1.74 5.80 -17.80
C GLY A 20 -2.00 4.78 -16.69
N HIS A 21 -2.46 5.21 -15.52
CA HIS A 21 -2.82 4.37 -14.38
C HIS A 21 -3.92 5.05 -13.56
N PRO A 22 -4.79 4.28 -12.87
CA PRO A 22 -5.70 4.82 -11.88
C PRO A 22 -4.94 5.32 -10.64
N LEU A 23 -5.50 6.30 -9.94
CA LEU A 23 -4.93 6.85 -8.72
C LEU A 23 -5.60 6.23 -7.50
N TYR A 24 -4.79 5.83 -6.52
CA TYR A 24 -5.22 5.34 -5.22
C TYR A 24 -4.34 6.00 -4.16
N ASN A 25 -4.95 6.67 -3.18
CA ASN A 25 -4.23 7.37 -2.12
C ASN A 25 -4.20 6.59 -0.80
N ALA A 26 -4.90 5.46 -0.70
CA ALA A 26 -5.05 4.71 0.53
C ALA A 26 -5.38 3.22 0.27
N LEU A 27 -5.20 2.39 1.30
CA LEU A 27 -5.69 1.01 1.35
C LEU A 27 -6.85 0.91 2.35
N GLY A 28 -7.77 -0.01 2.10
CA GLY A 28 -8.85 -0.37 3.01
C GLY A 28 -8.74 -1.83 3.44
N HIS A 29 -8.97 -2.10 4.72
CA HIS A 29 -9.16 -3.43 5.29
C HIS A 29 -10.58 -3.51 5.86
N LEU A 30 -11.44 -4.23 5.15
CA LEU A 30 -12.84 -4.43 5.51
C LEU A 30 -13.00 -5.78 6.20
N ASP A 31 -13.50 -5.77 7.43
CA ASP A 31 -14.00 -6.97 8.10
C ASP A 31 -15.47 -7.17 7.70
N HIS A 32 -15.75 -8.27 7.01
CA HIS A 32 -17.09 -8.56 6.50
C HIS A 32 -18.08 -9.01 7.60
N ALA A 33 -17.59 -9.58 8.70
CA ALA A 33 -18.44 -10.02 9.79
C ALA A 33 -18.94 -8.83 10.62
N THR A 34 -18.08 -7.82 10.82
CA THR A 34 -18.40 -6.64 11.63
C THR A 34 -18.81 -5.42 10.80
N GLY A 35 -18.48 -5.39 9.50
CA GLY A 35 -18.60 -4.22 8.63
C GLY A 35 -17.54 -3.14 8.91
N GLY A 36 -16.58 -3.40 9.80
CA GLY A 36 -15.54 -2.44 10.18
C GLY A 36 -14.54 -2.21 9.06
N LEU A 37 -14.32 -0.94 8.69
CA LEU A 37 -13.31 -0.54 7.71
C LEU A 37 -12.15 0.19 8.41
N LYS A 38 -10.95 -0.35 8.28
CA LYS A 38 -9.70 0.34 8.66
C LYS A 38 -9.04 0.89 7.40
N VAL A 39 -8.50 2.09 7.48
CA VAL A 39 -7.88 2.77 6.34
C VAL A 39 -6.41 3.05 6.63
N TYR A 40 -5.55 2.66 5.70
CA TYR A 40 -4.14 3.03 5.68
C TYR A 40 -3.92 4.19 4.70
N TYR A 41 -3.34 5.29 5.17
CA TYR A 41 -3.08 6.47 4.36
C TYR A 41 -1.61 6.92 4.52
N PRO A 42 -0.75 6.72 3.49
CA PRO A 42 0.68 7.06 3.57
C PRO A 42 0.97 8.58 3.47
N GLY A 43 -0.03 9.41 3.20
CA GLY A 43 0.09 10.87 3.21
C GLY A 43 -0.23 11.54 1.88
N PRO A 44 -0.25 12.89 1.85
CA PRO A 44 -0.88 13.67 0.77
C PRO A 44 -0.11 13.71 -0.54
N THR A 45 1.16 13.29 -0.54
CA THR A 45 2.00 13.23 -1.73
C THR A 45 2.30 11.80 -2.16
N HIS A 46 1.56 10.83 -1.64
CA HIS A 46 1.77 9.41 -1.89
C HIS A 46 0.60 8.81 -2.67
N MET A 47 0.91 7.86 -3.55
CA MET A 47 -0.09 6.96 -4.15
C MET A 47 0.32 5.52 -3.88
N VAL A 48 -0.65 4.67 -3.59
CA VAL A 48 -0.47 3.24 -3.37
C VAL A 48 -0.74 2.47 -4.66
N GLN A 49 -0.03 1.36 -4.86
CA GLN A 49 -0.30 0.39 -5.92
C GLN A 49 -1.10 -0.80 -5.37
N GLU A 50 -1.22 -1.89 -6.13
CA GLU A 50 -1.85 -3.11 -5.65
C GLU A 50 -1.10 -3.68 -4.42
N PRO A 51 -1.81 -3.97 -3.31
CA PRO A 51 -1.23 -4.61 -2.14
C PRO A 51 -1.19 -6.14 -2.29
N VAL A 52 -0.29 -6.79 -1.56
CA VAL A 52 -0.29 -8.25 -1.35
C VAL A 52 -0.35 -8.58 0.14
N PHE A 53 -1.12 -9.61 0.50
CA PHE A 53 -1.18 -10.12 1.87
C PHE A 53 -0.10 -11.20 2.10
N VAL A 54 0.49 -11.19 3.28
CA VAL A 54 1.49 -12.15 3.74
C VAL A 54 1.05 -12.68 5.12
N PRO A 55 0.73 -13.98 5.27
CA PRO A 55 0.33 -14.53 6.56
C PRO A 55 1.46 -14.43 7.58
N ARG A 56 1.12 -14.22 8.86
CA ARG A 56 2.12 -14.08 9.93
C ARG A 56 2.94 -15.36 10.14
N GLY A 57 2.34 -16.50 9.83
CA GLY A 57 2.91 -17.83 9.96
C GLY A 57 1.93 -18.87 9.39
N GLU A 58 2.32 -20.14 9.40
CA GLU A 58 1.52 -21.24 8.84
C GLU A 58 0.19 -21.43 9.56
N ASP A 59 0.18 -21.24 10.88
CA ASP A 59 -1.01 -21.38 11.73
C ASP A 59 -1.73 -20.04 11.95
N ALA A 60 -1.42 -19.01 11.15
CA ALA A 60 -2.05 -17.71 11.30
C ALA A 60 -3.56 -17.81 10.95
N PRO A 61 -4.44 -17.24 11.79
CA PRO A 61 -5.84 -17.07 11.41
C PRO A 61 -5.99 -16.27 10.12
N GLU A 62 -7.15 -16.40 9.47
CA GLU A 62 -7.50 -15.56 8.32
C GLU A 62 -7.22 -14.08 8.60
N ALA A 63 -6.55 -13.42 7.65
CA ALA A 63 -6.17 -12.01 7.70
C ALA A 63 -5.18 -11.60 8.83
N ASP A 64 -4.61 -12.54 9.61
CA ASP A 64 -3.53 -12.21 10.55
C ASP A 64 -2.16 -12.24 9.87
N GLY A 65 -1.56 -11.06 9.68
CA GLY A 65 -0.29 -10.96 8.99
C GLY A 65 0.07 -9.53 8.62
N PHE A 66 0.65 -9.41 7.43
CA PHE A 66 1.15 -8.16 6.90
C PHE A 66 0.58 -7.90 5.51
N VAL A 67 0.44 -6.63 5.18
CA VAL A 67 0.18 -6.17 3.82
C VAL A 67 1.42 -5.44 3.33
N LEU A 68 1.93 -5.88 2.19
CA LEU A 68 3.02 -5.21 1.48
C LEU A 68 2.43 -4.39 0.35
N VAL A 69 2.88 -3.15 0.21
CA VAL A 69 2.40 -2.26 -0.85
C VAL A 69 3.52 -1.37 -1.37
N LEU A 70 3.64 -1.29 -2.70
CA LEU A 70 4.46 -0.28 -3.34
C LEU A 70 3.75 1.07 -3.27
N VAL A 71 4.47 2.08 -2.81
CA VAL A 71 4.00 3.45 -2.67
C VAL A 71 4.90 4.36 -3.48
N ASN A 72 4.30 5.21 -4.31
CA ASN A 72 5.00 6.25 -5.03
C ASN A 72 5.00 7.53 -4.20
N ASN A 73 6.18 8.01 -3.82
CA ASN A 73 6.37 9.29 -3.15
C ASN A 73 6.68 10.36 -4.20
N TYR A 74 5.70 11.18 -4.54
CA TYR A 74 5.84 12.21 -5.58
C TYR A 74 6.59 13.45 -5.09
N ARG A 75 6.80 13.60 -3.77
CA ARG A 75 7.63 14.69 -3.23
C ARG A 75 9.12 14.44 -3.50
N THR A 76 9.56 13.19 -3.36
CA THR A 76 10.95 12.79 -3.60
C THR A 76 11.17 12.17 -4.98
N MET A 77 10.09 11.94 -5.72
CA MET A 77 10.09 11.21 -7.00
C MET A 77 10.77 9.84 -6.89
N SER A 78 10.51 9.13 -5.80
CA SER A 78 11.02 7.79 -5.52
C SER A 78 9.88 6.83 -5.16
N SER A 79 10.19 5.54 -5.07
CA SER A 79 9.27 4.52 -4.58
C SER A 79 9.64 4.07 -3.17
N GLU A 80 8.67 3.51 -2.48
CA GLU A 80 8.78 2.98 -1.14
C GLU A 80 8.02 1.65 -1.10
N LEU A 81 8.53 0.64 -0.40
CA LEU A 81 7.77 -0.58 -0.10
C LEU A 81 7.35 -0.52 1.37
N HIS A 82 6.06 -0.35 1.59
CA HIS A 82 5.49 -0.21 2.93
C HIS A 82 5.04 -1.59 3.42
N VAL A 83 5.35 -1.87 4.69
CA VAL A 83 4.86 -3.04 5.42
C VAL A 83 3.81 -2.55 6.41
N VAL A 84 2.58 -3.01 6.28
CA VAL A 84 1.45 -2.65 7.15
C VAL A 84 1.04 -3.90 7.93
N ASP A 85 1.10 -3.86 9.27
CA ASP A 85 0.62 -4.97 10.10
C ASP A 85 -0.92 -4.93 10.17
N THR A 86 -1.60 -6.06 9.90
CA THR A 86 -3.08 -6.10 9.88
C THR A 86 -3.70 -5.82 11.27
N ARG A 87 -2.93 -6.01 12.35
CA ARG A 87 -3.33 -5.65 13.73
C ARG A 87 -3.28 -4.14 13.98
N ARG A 88 -2.47 -3.40 13.22
CA ARG A 88 -2.27 -1.94 13.30
C ARG A 88 -2.34 -1.30 11.90
N PHE A 89 -3.46 -1.51 11.22
CA PHE A 89 -3.60 -1.22 9.79
C PHE A 89 -3.49 0.28 9.41
N THR A 90 -3.57 1.21 10.36
CA THR A 90 -3.59 2.66 10.09
C THR A 90 -2.20 3.26 9.92
N GLU A 91 -1.13 2.48 10.12
CA GLU A 91 0.26 2.95 10.04
C GLU A 91 1.19 1.87 9.46
N ALA A 92 2.34 2.29 8.95
CA ALA A 92 3.35 1.36 8.47
C ALA A 92 4.16 0.82 9.66
N ALA A 93 4.30 -0.51 9.74
CA ALA A 93 5.24 -1.16 10.64
C ALA A 93 6.69 -0.96 10.17
N ALA A 94 6.92 -0.88 8.86
CA ALA A 94 8.21 -0.56 8.26
C ALA A 94 8.03 0.09 6.88
N VAL A 95 9.05 0.85 6.47
CA VAL A 95 9.11 1.48 5.14
C VAL A 95 10.49 1.26 4.55
N VAL A 96 10.57 0.49 3.46
CA VAL A 96 11.79 0.28 2.69
C VAL A 96 11.89 1.36 1.62
N LYS A 97 12.99 2.12 1.62
CA LYS A 97 13.21 3.18 0.64
C LYS A 97 13.83 2.62 -0.64
N VAL A 98 13.19 2.85 -1.78
CA VAL A 98 13.68 2.44 -3.10
C VAL A 98 14.20 3.70 -3.82
N PRO A 99 15.52 3.82 -4.08
CA PRO A 99 16.15 5.06 -4.56
C PRO A 99 15.92 5.31 -6.06
N MET A 100 14.77 4.88 -6.58
CA MET A 100 14.31 5.10 -7.93
C MET A 100 12.78 5.06 -7.97
N ARG A 101 12.20 5.62 -9.02
CA ARG A 101 10.76 5.57 -9.26
C ARG A 101 10.41 4.32 -10.04
N LEU A 102 9.73 3.38 -9.38
CA LEU A 102 9.02 2.31 -10.06
C LEU A 102 7.72 2.89 -10.62
N ARG A 103 7.47 2.69 -11.92
CA ARG A 103 6.20 3.09 -12.54
C ARG A 103 5.05 2.31 -11.89
N HIS A 104 3.85 2.87 -11.91
CA HIS A 104 2.64 2.12 -11.56
C HIS A 104 2.58 0.82 -12.37
N GLY A 105 2.60 -0.28 -11.64
CA GLY A 105 2.50 -1.63 -12.19
C GLY A 105 1.05 -2.06 -12.40
N LEU A 106 0.89 -3.37 -12.56
CA LEU A 106 -0.42 -4.03 -12.56
C LEU A 106 -0.49 -4.88 -11.30
N HIS A 107 -0.31 -6.19 -11.46
CA HIS A 107 -0.48 -7.15 -10.40
C HIS A 107 0.83 -7.55 -9.72
N GLY A 108 0.72 -8.06 -8.51
CA GLY A 108 1.81 -8.65 -7.75
C GLY A 108 1.37 -9.91 -7.00
N ASN A 109 2.34 -10.77 -6.67
CA ASN A 109 2.11 -11.91 -5.79
C ASN A 109 3.24 -11.99 -4.77
N TRP A 110 2.91 -12.51 -3.59
CA TRP A 110 3.88 -12.97 -2.62
C TRP A 110 4.10 -14.48 -2.82
N VAL A 111 5.34 -14.93 -2.70
CA VAL A 111 5.68 -16.36 -2.65
C VAL A 111 6.55 -16.56 -1.42
N GLY A 112 6.06 -17.37 -0.46
CA GLY A 112 6.83 -17.70 0.71
C GLY A 112 8.07 -18.52 0.37
N ALA A 113 9.15 -18.38 1.14
CA ALA A 113 10.38 -19.13 0.90
C ALA A 113 10.15 -20.66 0.88
N LYS A 114 9.24 -21.17 1.72
CA LYS A 114 8.88 -22.60 1.78
C LYS A 114 8.09 -23.09 0.56
N GLU A 115 7.49 -22.19 -0.21
CA GLU A 115 6.75 -22.54 -1.45
C GLU A 115 7.68 -22.66 -2.66
N LEU A 116 8.95 -22.29 -2.51
CA LEU A 116 9.99 -22.42 -3.53
C LEU A 116 10.81 -23.72 -3.40
N GLU A 117 10.60 -24.48 -2.32
CA GLU A 117 11.23 -25.78 -2.07
C GLU A 117 10.46 -26.92 -2.75
#